data_AF-A0A9D1YQI9-F1
#
_entry.id   AF-A0A9D1YQI9-F1
#
_cell.length_a   1.000
_cell.length_b   1.000
_cell.length_c   1.000
_cell.angle_alpha   90.00
_cell.angle_beta   90.00
_cell.angle_gamma   90.00
#
_symmetry.space_group_name_H-M   'P 1'
#
loop_
_entity.id
_entity.type
_entity.pdbx_description
1 polymer ?
#
loop_
_entity_poly.entity_id
_entity_poly.type
_entity_poly.pdbx_seq_one_letter_code
_entity_poly.pdbx_strand_id
1 'polypeptide(L)'
;MQERKNEREQIEGRLIVDRLEEGYAVCEQEDRSMIRIPTDRLPAGIREGDVLAAQGGRYRTDQAASQKRKDEIENKRRLLFGK
;
A
#
# COMPACT_ATOMS: atom_id res chain seq x y z
N MET A 1 -13.39 -6.87 -28.03
CA MET A 1 -12.74 -7.78 -27.06
C MET A 1 -12.69 -7.05 -25.73
N GLN A 2 -13.60 -7.36 -24.81
CA GLN A 2 -13.73 -6.66 -23.53
C GLN A 2 -13.70 -7.70 -22.42
N GLU A 3 -12.52 -7.99 -21.91
CA GLU A 3 -12.36 -8.77 -20.68
C GLU A 3 -11.53 -7.93 -19.72
N ARG A 4 -12.09 -6.79 -19.28
CA ARG A 4 -11.57 -6.08 -18.10
C ARG A 4 -12.02 -6.81 -16.85
N LYS A 5 -11.53 -8.04 -16.65
CA LYS A 5 -11.59 -8.71 -15.34
C LYS A 5 -10.52 -8.10 -14.45
N ASN A 6 -10.80 -6.91 -13.92
CA ASN A 6 -10.15 -6.49 -12.68
C ASN A 6 -11.25 -6.49 -11.62
N GLU A 7 -11.60 -7.71 -11.19
CA GLU A 7 -12.31 -7.93 -9.94
C GLU A 7 -11.60 -7.08 -8.88
N ARG A 8 -12.37 -6.14 -8.34
CA ARG A 8 -11.91 -5.25 -7.28
C ARG A 8 -11.80 -6.11 -6.03
N GLU A 9 -10.70 -6.86 -5.90
CA GLU A 9 -10.34 -7.45 -4.62
C GLU A 9 -10.07 -6.28 -3.68
N GLN A 10 -11.07 -5.95 -2.87
CA GLN A 10 -10.97 -4.99 -1.78
C GLN A 10 -10.16 -5.67 -0.67
N ILE A 11 -8.86 -5.83 -0.90
CA ILE A 11 -7.94 -6.36 0.09
C ILE A 11 -7.68 -5.23 1.06
N GLU A 12 -8.00 -5.47 2.33
CA GLU A 12 -7.76 -4.57 3.44
C GLU A 12 -6.92 -5.30 4.48
N GLY A 13 -5.88 -4.65 4.97
CA GLY A 13 -5.02 -5.22 6.00
C GLY A 13 -3.54 -5.17 5.68
N ARG A 14 -2.76 -5.88 6.49
CA ARG A 14 -1.31 -5.96 6.40
C ARG A 14 -0.92 -7.12 5.48
N LEU A 15 -0.01 -6.84 4.57
CA LEU A 15 0.56 -7.79 3.64
C LEU A 15 2.07 -7.79 3.83
N ILE A 16 2.72 -8.93 3.67
CA ILE A 16 4.17 -9.05 3.74
C ILE A 16 4.66 -9.50 2.37
N VAL A 17 5.55 -8.74 1.75
CA VAL A 17 6.18 -9.13 0.48
C VAL A 17 7.07 -10.34 0.77
N ASP A 18 6.68 -11.52 0.31
CA ASP A 18 7.48 -12.74 0.43
C ASP A 18 8.56 -12.77 -0.66
N ARG A 19 8.15 -12.52 -1.91
CA ARG A 19 9.03 -12.52 -3.09
C ARG A 19 8.66 -11.45 -4.10
N LEU A 20 9.66 -10.86 -4.74
CA LEU A 20 9.49 -9.94 -5.85
C LEU A 20 9.89 -10.58 -7.17
N GLU A 21 8.97 -10.62 -8.12
CA GLU A 21 9.21 -11.11 -9.47
C GLU A 21 9.05 -9.98 -10.50
N GLU A 22 9.50 -10.22 -11.73
CA GLU A 22 9.40 -9.24 -12.81
C GLU A 22 7.94 -9.01 -13.21
N GLY A 23 7.35 -7.93 -12.70
CA GLY A 23 5.98 -7.48 -13.02
C GLY A 23 4.94 -7.73 -11.93
N TYR A 24 5.24 -8.50 -10.88
CA TYR A 24 4.36 -8.68 -9.73
C TYR A 24 5.14 -9.01 -8.44
N ALA A 25 4.56 -8.64 -7.30
CA ALA A 25 5.01 -9.07 -5.99
C ALA A 25 4.09 -10.18 -5.46
N VAL A 26 4.68 -11.20 -4.85
CA VAL A 26 3.96 -12.19 -4.05
C VAL A 26 3.92 -11.68 -2.62
N CYS A 27 2.71 -11.48 -2.08
CA CYS A 27 2.52 -11.01 -0.72
C CYS A 27 1.73 -12.02 0.10
N GLU A 28 2.19 -12.30 1.30
CA GLU A 28 1.50 -13.09 2.31
C GLU A 28 0.53 -12.20 3.10
N GLN A 29 -0.70 -12.67 3.25
CA GLN A 29 -1.76 -12.06 4.05
C GLN A 29 -1.76 -12.62 5.49
N GLU A 30 -2.48 -11.96 6.39
CA GLU A 30 -2.61 -12.40 7.80
C GLU A 30 -3.26 -13.79 7.95
N ASP A 31 -4.09 -14.19 7.00
CA ASP A 31 -4.71 -15.52 6.94
C ASP A 31 -3.78 -16.61 6.39
N ARG A 32 -2.51 -16.29 6.13
CA ARG A 32 -1.49 -17.13 5.47
C ARG A 32 -1.77 -17.42 3.99
N SER A 33 -2.75 -16.75 3.38
CA SER A 33 -2.98 -16.83 1.94
C SER A 33 -1.96 -15.96 1.19
N MET A 34 -1.52 -16.42 0.03
CA MET A 34 -0.63 -15.66 -0.85
C MET A 34 -1.41 -14.96 -1.95
N ILE A 35 -1.16 -13.67 -2.14
CA ILE A 35 -1.72 -12.86 -3.21
C ILE A 35 -0.63 -12.37 -4.14
N ARG A 36 -0.97 -12.17 -5.42
CA ARG A 36 -0.07 -11.61 -6.42
C ARG A 36 -0.54 -10.21 -6.78
N ILE A 37 0.28 -9.21 -6.46
CA ILE A 37 -0.04 -7.81 -6.76
C ILE A 37 0.90 -7.32 -7.87
N PRO A 38 0.37 -6.79 -8.99
CA PRO A 38 1.20 -6.20 -10.03
C PRO A 38 2.07 -5.07 -9.48
N THR A 39 3.34 -5.01 -9.88
CA THR A 39 4.27 -3.97 -9.41
C THR A 39 3.81 -2.56 -9.78
N ASP A 40 3.03 -2.40 -10.87
CA ASP A 40 2.38 -1.14 -11.25
C ASP A 40 1.41 -0.58 -10.20
N ARG A 41 0.85 -1.45 -9.33
CA ARG A 41 -0.04 -1.04 -8.23
C ARG A 41 0.71 -0.82 -6.92
N LEU A 42 1.95 -1.27 -6.86
CA LEU A 42 2.77 -1.20 -5.66
C LEU A 42 3.60 0.09 -5.66
N PRO A 43 3.94 0.60 -4.47
CA PRO A 43 4.86 1.72 -4.40
C PRO A 43 6.24 1.31 -4.94
N ALA A 44 6.88 2.23 -5.66
CA ALA A 44 8.22 2.01 -6.16
C ALA A 44 9.22 1.84 -5.00
N GLY A 45 10.16 0.91 -5.15
CA GLY A 45 11.23 0.68 -4.17
C GLY A 45 10.90 -0.34 -3.07
N ILE A 46 9.83 -1.13 -3.21
CA ILE A 46 9.55 -2.29 -2.34
C ILE A 46 10.67 -3.33 -2.42
N ARG A 47 10.89 -4.04 -1.31
CA ARG A 47 11.83 -5.16 -1.20
C ARG A 47 11.16 -6.40 -0.63
N GLU A 48 11.79 -7.55 -0.83
CA GLU A 48 11.39 -8.79 -0.17
C GLU A 48 11.51 -8.62 1.36
N GLY A 49 10.49 -9.07 2.08
CA GLY A 49 10.30 -8.85 3.51
C GLY A 49 9.60 -7.53 3.88
N ASP A 50 9.30 -6.64 2.91
CA ASP A 50 8.59 -5.39 3.21
C ASP A 50 7.14 -5.62 3.56
N VAL A 51 6.65 -4.80 4.47
CA VAL A 51 5.25 -4.80 4.87
C VAL A 51 4.51 -3.79 4.01
N LEU A 52 3.38 -4.19 3.43
CA LEU A 52 2.44 -3.32 2.73
C LEU A 52 1.14 -3.20 3.54
N ALA A 53 0.60 -1.99 3.63
CA ALA A 53 -0.73 -1.72 4.13
C ALA A 53 -1.68 -1.55 2.94
N ALA A 54 -2.69 -2.42 2.83
CA ALA A 54 -3.77 -2.33 1.87
C ALA A 54 -4.97 -1.61 2.49
N GLN A 55 -5.43 -0.51 1.87
CA GLN A 55 -6.65 0.21 2.25
C GLN A 55 -7.40 0.67 1.00
N GLY A 56 -8.64 0.21 0.82
CA GLY A 56 -9.52 0.66 -0.26
C GLY A 56 -8.92 0.56 -1.67
N GLY A 57 -8.09 -0.46 -1.93
CA GLY A 57 -7.42 -0.67 -3.22
C GLY A 57 -6.14 0.16 -3.44
N ARG A 58 -5.61 0.82 -2.40
CA ARG A 58 -4.26 1.40 -2.41
C ARG A 58 -3.33 0.58 -1.52
N TYR A 59 -2.14 0.28 -2.04
CA TYR A 59 -1.06 -0.35 -1.29
C TYR A 59 -0.01 0.70 -0.92
N ARG A 60 0.41 0.71 0.34
CA ARG A 60 1.48 1.58 0.84
C ARG A 60 2.52 0.73 1.54
N THR A 61 3.81 0.98 1.30
CA THR A 61 4.88 0.38 2.08
C THR A 61 4.85 0.94 3.48
N ASP A 62 4.73 0.06 4.45
CA ASP A 62 4.80 0.33 5.89
C ASP A 62 6.26 0.44 6.38
N GLN A 63 7.20 0.78 5.49
CA GLN A 63 8.54 1.20 5.91
C GLN A 63 8.56 2.65 6.46
N ALA A 64 7.41 3.34 6.51
CA ALA A 64 7.31 4.75 6.82
C ALA A 64 6.69 5.07 8.20
N ALA A 65 7.18 4.41 9.26
CA ALA A 65 7.41 5.13 10.52
C ALA A 65 8.32 6.37 10.32
N SER A 66 8.92 6.55 9.14
CA SER A 66 9.76 7.67 8.76
C SER A 66 9.07 8.88 8.10
N GLN A 67 7.73 8.97 8.04
CA GLN A 67 7.08 10.22 7.61
C GLN A 67 5.82 10.59 8.39
N LYS A 68 5.98 10.78 9.71
CA LYS A 68 5.10 11.54 10.60
C LYS A 68 4.90 13.03 10.20
N ARG A 69 4.85 13.42 8.91
CA ARG A 69 5.14 14.81 8.51
C ARG A 69 4.34 15.48 7.39
N LYS A 70 3.43 14.82 6.66
CA LYS A 70 2.61 15.56 5.65
C LYS A 70 1.24 16.03 6.16
N ASP A 71 0.52 15.25 6.96
CA ASP A 71 -0.82 15.67 7.43
C ASP A 71 -0.84 16.50 8.74
N GLU A 72 0.23 16.47 9.55
CA GLU A 72 0.35 17.41 10.69
C GLU A 72 0.59 18.87 10.22
N ILE A 73 1.07 19.08 8.99
CA ILE A 73 1.29 20.42 8.42
C ILE A 73 -0.02 21.01 7.88
N GLU A 74 -0.98 20.20 7.41
CA GLU A 74 -2.24 20.73 6.89
C GLU A 74 -3.23 21.11 8.00
N ASN A 75 -3.28 20.36 9.11
CA ASN A 75 -4.26 20.64 10.17
C ASN A 75 -3.84 21.64 11.26
N LYS A 76 -2.54 21.95 11.43
CA LYS A 76 -2.09 22.99 12.39
C LYS A 76 -1.94 24.39 11.78
N ARG A 77 -2.07 24.53 10.45
CA ARG A 77 -2.20 25.85 9.77
C ARG A 77 -3.61 26.44 9.84
N ARG A 78 -4.57 25.77 10.47
CA ARG A 78 -5.82 26.39 10.92
C ARG A 78 -5.61 27.04 12.30
N LEU A 79 -4.63 27.95 12.35
CA LEU A 79 -4.72 29.27 13.00
C LEU A 79 -5.96 29.39 13.91
N LEU A 80 -5.87 29.07 15.21
CA LEU A 80 -5.33 29.93 16.26
C LEU A 80 -5.38 31.46 16.04
N PHE A 81 -5.15 32.02 14.84
CA PHE A 81 -5.25 33.46 14.60
C PHE A 81 -5.56 33.81 13.13
N GLY A 82 -6.83 33.72 12.72
CA GLY A 82 -7.34 34.40 11.55
C GLY A 82 -8.64 35.11 11.94
N LYS A 83 -8.57 36.42 12.16
CA LYS A 83 -9.64 37.31 12.61
C LYS A 83 -10.94 37.17 11.83
#